data_AF-A0A3A4QNE9-F1
#
_entry.id   AF-A0A3A4QNE9-F1
#
_cell.length_a   1.000
_cell.length_b   1.000
_cell.length_c   1.000
_cell.angle_alpha   90.00
_cell.angle_beta   90.00
_cell.angle_gamma   90.00
#
_symmetry.space_group_name_H-M   'P 1'
#
loop_
_entity.id
_entity.type
_entity.pdbx_description
1 polymer ?
#
loop_
_entity_poly.entity_id
_entity_poly.type
_entity_poly.pdbx_seq_one_letter_code
_entity_poly.pdbx_strand_id
1 'polypeptide(L)'
;LISTHETRWAVPGFSPKMWLTGHDTEDMLLCECEMVPQSAIDEIIGNFDVFAHQVDLSGIGKRTRVGKGSCQGSFCSVRITAYLYDREINTGSRGLTDIREFINERWRGQRCLLWDMPVIQAELQEAMHCGLFGLELEQ
;
A
#
# COMPACT_ATOMS: atom_id res chain seq x y z
N LEU A 1 -16.03 -6.60 17.75
CA LEU A 1 -14.70 -7.06 17.29
C LEU A 1 -13.79 -5.85 17.26
N ILE A 2 -13.20 -5.51 18.40
CA ILE A 2 -12.23 -4.41 18.49
C ILE A 2 -10.92 -5.01 17.98
N SER A 3 -10.47 -4.63 16.79
CA SER A 3 -9.13 -5.00 16.35
C SER A 3 -8.12 -4.43 17.34
N THR A 4 -7.06 -5.18 17.63
CA THR A 4 -5.91 -4.64 18.36
C THR A 4 -5.40 -3.40 17.64
N HIS A 5 -4.80 -2.46 18.39
CA HIS A 5 -4.29 -1.19 17.85
C HIS A 5 -3.45 -1.40 16.59
N GLU A 6 -2.64 -2.46 16.58
CA GLU A 6 -1.75 -2.87 15.48
C GLU A 6 -2.44 -3.26 14.16
N THR A 7 -3.72 -3.62 14.18
CA THR A 7 -4.44 -4.15 12.99
C THR A 7 -5.70 -3.37 12.63
N ARG A 8 -5.97 -2.26 13.31
CA ARG A 8 -7.18 -1.44 13.08
C ARG A 8 -7.30 -0.90 11.67
N TRP A 9 -6.18 -0.56 11.05
CA TRP A 9 -6.11 -0.07 9.67
C TRP A 9 -6.46 -1.13 8.62
N ALA A 10 -6.45 -2.42 8.98
CA ALA A 10 -6.87 -3.51 8.11
C ALA A 10 -8.41 -3.72 8.13
N VAL A 11 -9.10 -3.17 9.12
CA VAL A 11 -10.55 -3.33 9.29
C VAL A 11 -11.30 -2.53 8.21
N PRO A 12 -12.19 -3.17 7.42
CA PRO A 12 -12.99 -2.46 6.41
C PRO A 12 -13.75 -1.27 7.00
N GLY A 13 -13.63 -0.11 6.35
CA GLY A 13 -14.34 1.10 6.75
C GLY A 13 -13.80 1.79 8.01
N PHE A 14 -12.75 1.29 8.66
CA PHE A 14 -12.12 1.99 9.80
C PHE A 14 -11.45 3.29 9.36
N SER A 15 -10.51 3.22 8.41
CA SER A 15 -9.76 4.39 7.92
C SER A 15 -10.68 5.48 7.35
N PRO A 16 -11.67 5.17 6.49
CA PRO A 16 -12.67 6.15 6.06
C PRO A 16 -13.39 6.86 7.21
N LYS A 17 -13.89 6.11 8.19
CA LYS A 17 -14.62 6.69 9.33
C LYS A 17 -13.75 7.62 10.15
N MET A 18 -12.50 7.23 10.39
CA MET A 18 -11.55 8.05 11.13
C MET A 18 -11.20 9.33 10.35
N TRP A 19 -10.95 9.23 9.04
CA TRP A 19 -10.72 10.39 8.18
C TRP A 19 -11.89 11.40 8.19
N LEU A 20 -13.12 10.90 8.18
CA LEU A 20 -14.36 11.69 8.25
C LEU A 20 -14.55 12.41 9.60
N THR A 21 -14.00 11.89 10.70
CA THR A 21 -14.11 12.53 12.03
C THR A 21 -13.19 13.75 12.19
N GLY A 22 -12.27 13.96 11.26
CA GLY A 22 -11.28 15.03 11.29
C GLY A 22 -9.86 14.48 11.21
N HIS A 23 -9.00 15.21 10.50
CA HIS A 23 -7.58 14.93 10.32
C HIS A 23 -6.80 16.24 10.32
N ASP A 24 -5.49 16.16 10.58
CA ASP A 24 -4.59 17.29 10.37
C ASP A 24 -4.51 17.60 8.87
N THR A 25 -4.49 18.87 8.48
CA THR A 25 -4.43 19.27 7.06
C THR A 25 -3.15 18.82 6.37
N GLU A 26 -2.08 18.60 7.14
CA GLU A 26 -0.81 18.10 6.62
C GLU A 26 -0.76 16.56 6.54
N ASP A 27 -1.71 15.84 7.15
CA ASP A 27 -1.75 14.37 7.16
C ASP A 27 -2.36 13.84 5.86
N MET A 28 -1.55 13.78 4.81
CA MET A 28 -2.01 13.46 3.46
C MET A 28 -2.40 11.99 3.28
N LEU A 29 -3.36 11.72 2.40
CA LEU A 29 -3.71 10.36 2.00
C LEU A 29 -2.64 9.74 1.09
N LEU A 30 -2.04 8.64 1.56
CA LEU A 30 -1.15 7.80 0.76
C LEU A 30 -1.93 6.77 -0.08
N CYS A 31 -3.15 6.43 0.33
CA CYS A 31 -4.09 5.64 -0.46
C CYS A 31 -5.51 6.21 -0.36
N GLU A 32 -6.00 6.84 -1.42
CA GLU A 32 -7.35 7.44 -1.45
C GLU A 32 -8.43 6.37 -1.51
N CYS A 33 -8.18 5.25 -2.20
CA CYS A 33 -9.18 4.19 -2.38
C CYS A 33 -9.62 3.54 -1.07
N GLU A 34 -8.74 3.53 -0.08
CA GLU A 34 -8.98 2.93 1.25
C GLU A 34 -8.84 3.99 2.35
N MET A 35 -8.70 5.27 1.98
CA MET A 35 -8.52 6.44 2.85
C MET A 35 -7.45 6.24 3.93
N VAL A 36 -6.28 5.72 3.54
CA VAL A 36 -5.15 5.49 4.45
C VAL A 36 -4.21 6.71 4.45
N PRO A 37 -4.06 7.42 5.59
CA PRO A 37 -3.21 8.61 5.72
C PRO A 37 -1.75 8.29 6.05
N GLN A 38 -0.89 9.32 6.05
CA GLN A 38 0.52 9.21 6.48
C GLN A 38 0.63 8.78 7.94
N SER A 39 -0.20 9.34 8.82
CA SER A 39 -0.23 9.02 10.25
C SER A 39 -0.49 7.54 10.53
N ALA A 40 -1.29 6.88 9.68
CA ALA A 40 -1.52 5.44 9.76
C ALA A 40 -0.25 4.64 9.47
N ILE A 41 0.54 5.09 8.48
CA ILE A 41 1.82 4.46 8.14
C ILE A 41 2.83 4.68 9.28
N ASP A 42 2.90 5.89 9.82
CA ASP A 42 3.76 6.22 10.97
C ASP A 42 3.43 5.39 12.20
N GLU A 43 2.16 5.25 12.53
CA GLU A 43 1.72 4.40 13.64
C GLU A 43 2.13 2.95 13.41
N ILE A 44 1.97 2.45 12.19
CA ILE A 44 2.38 1.09 11.85
C ILE A 44 3.89 0.93 12.01
N ILE A 45 4.69 1.85 11.46
CA ILE A 45 6.15 1.90 11.60
C ILE A 45 6.56 1.91 13.07
N GLY A 46 5.94 2.76 13.89
CA GLY A 46 6.25 2.86 15.32
C GLY A 46 5.97 1.59 16.11
N ASN A 47 5.08 0.72 15.62
CA ASN A 47 4.76 -0.57 16.23
C ASN A 47 5.55 -1.76 15.64
N PHE A 48 6.46 -1.54 14.70
CA PHE A 48 7.20 -2.64 14.04
C PHE A 48 8.28 -3.31 14.92
N ASP A 49 8.47 -2.88 16.18
CA ASP A 49 9.60 -3.28 17.01
C ASP A 49 9.31 -4.42 18.01
N VAL A 50 8.82 -5.58 17.56
CA VAL A 50 8.70 -6.74 18.47
C VAL A 50 9.41 -7.99 17.97
N PHE A 51 9.49 -8.28 16.67
CA PHE A 51 10.21 -9.47 16.19
C PHE A 51 10.74 -9.33 14.75
N ALA A 52 12.01 -8.98 14.59
CA ALA A 52 12.88 -9.46 13.50
C ALA A 52 12.51 -9.19 12.02
N HIS A 53 11.51 -8.35 11.70
CA HIS A 53 11.11 -8.11 10.31
C HIS A 53 11.32 -6.64 9.90
N GLN A 54 11.85 -6.43 8.69
CA GLN A 54 11.99 -5.10 8.13
C GLN A 54 10.62 -4.48 7.82
N VAL A 55 10.47 -3.17 8.05
CA VAL A 55 9.33 -2.41 7.55
C VAL A 55 9.43 -2.38 6.02
N ASP A 56 8.50 -3.04 5.35
CA ASP A 56 8.37 -3.03 3.89
C ASP A 56 6.90 -2.81 3.48
N LEU A 57 6.68 -2.58 2.19
CA LEU A 57 5.36 -2.35 1.64
C LEU A 57 4.40 -3.55 1.84
N SER A 58 4.93 -4.77 1.87
CA SER A 58 4.14 -6.00 2.13
C SER A 58 3.62 -6.04 3.56
N GLY A 59 4.47 -5.70 4.54
CA GLY A 59 4.16 -5.62 5.96
C GLY A 59 3.13 -4.55 6.27
N ILE A 60 3.23 -3.39 5.61
CA ILE A 60 2.21 -2.33 5.63
C ILE A 60 0.92 -2.83 4.99
N GLY A 61 1.00 -3.51 3.83
CA GLY A 61 -0.13 -4.12 3.14
C GLY A 61 -0.89 -5.15 3.96
N LYS A 62 -0.23 -5.85 4.89
CA LYS A 62 -0.85 -6.80 5.82
C LYS A 62 -1.56 -6.12 6.99
N ARG A 63 -1.12 -4.93 7.40
CA ARG A 63 -1.65 -4.18 8.55
C ARG A 63 -2.64 -3.08 8.17
N THR A 64 -2.72 -2.75 6.89
CA THR A 64 -3.67 -1.80 6.31
C THR A 64 -4.52 -2.44 5.23
N ARG A 65 -5.42 -1.66 4.63
CA ARG A 65 -6.14 -2.03 3.42
C ARG A 65 -5.48 -1.53 2.12
N VAL A 66 -4.28 -0.96 2.15
CA VAL A 66 -3.62 -0.46 0.93
C VAL A 66 -3.48 -1.55 -0.13
N GLY A 67 -3.63 -1.18 -1.39
CA GLY A 67 -3.68 -2.10 -2.53
C GLY A 67 -4.91 -3.02 -2.60
N LYS A 68 -5.89 -2.89 -1.70
CA LYS A 68 -7.16 -3.66 -1.75
C LYS A 68 -8.32 -2.87 -2.36
N GLY A 69 -8.20 -1.54 -2.46
CA GLY A 69 -9.18 -0.67 -3.12
C GLY A 69 -9.03 -0.64 -4.65
N SER A 70 -9.79 0.22 -5.33
CA SER A 70 -9.84 0.29 -6.81
C SER A 70 -8.49 0.56 -7.50
N CYS A 71 -7.51 1.14 -6.81
CA CYS A 71 -6.15 1.29 -7.35
C CYS A 71 -5.38 -0.04 -7.45
N GLN A 72 -5.76 -1.06 -6.69
CA GLN A 72 -5.07 -2.36 -6.57
C GLN A 72 -3.55 -2.31 -6.35
N GLY A 73 -3.01 -1.17 -5.94
CA GLY A 73 -1.57 -0.95 -5.77
C GLY A 73 -0.99 0.09 -6.73
N SER A 74 -1.63 0.41 -7.86
CA SER A 74 -1.07 1.28 -8.91
C SER A 74 -0.57 2.64 -8.45
N PHE A 75 -1.29 3.25 -7.51
CA PHE A 75 -0.95 4.58 -7.01
C PHE A 75 -0.37 4.52 -5.59
N CYS A 76 -0.99 3.74 -4.71
CA CYS A 76 -0.59 3.72 -3.31
C CYS A 76 0.76 3.03 -3.07
N SER A 77 1.18 2.06 -3.90
CA SER A 77 2.48 1.41 -3.71
C SER A 77 3.62 2.42 -3.84
N VAL A 78 3.61 3.22 -4.91
CA VAL A 78 4.65 4.22 -5.18
C VAL A 78 4.62 5.33 -4.14
N ARG A 79 3.44 5.82 -3.75
CA ARG A 79 3.34 6.90 -2.74
C ARG A 79 3.80 6.47 -1.37
N ILE A 80 3.42 5.26 -0.93
CA ILE A 80 3.88 4.73 0.35
C ILE A 80 5.38 4.49 0.30
N THR A 81 5.90 3.90 -0.79
CA THR A 81 7.33 3.69 -0.95
C THR A 81 8.11 5.01 -0.92
N ALA A 82 7.64 6.06 -1.62
CA ALA A 82 8.24 7.39 -1.56
C ALA A 82 8.23 7.95 -0.12
N TYR A 83 7.10 7.81 0.57
CA TYR A 83 7.01 8.20 1.97
C TYR A 83 8.00 7.44 2.87
N LEU A 84 8.26 6.15 2.60
CA LEU A 84 9.28 5.38 3.33
C LEU A 84 10.71 5.87 3.04
N TYR A 85 10.99 6.44 1.86
CA TYR A 85 12.26 7.13 1.60
C TYR A 85 12.35 8.45 2.37
N ASP A 86 11.27 9.23 2.43
CA ASP A 86 11.22 10.48 3.21
C ASP A 86 11.45 10.23 4.71
N ARG A 87 11.09 9.03 5.20
CA ARG A 87 11.32 8.57 6.57
C ARG A 87 12.66 7.87 6.79
N GLU A 88 13.53 7.83 5.78
CA GLU A 88 14.84 7.15 5.80
C GLU A 88 14.76 5.63 6.12
N ILE A 89 13.59 5.01 5.90
CA ILE A 89 13.37 3.57 6.13
C ILE A 89 13.85 2.76 4.93
N ASN A 90 13.58 3.27 3.72
CA ASN A 90 14.04 2.68 2.48
C ASN A 90 15.26 3.44 1.95
N THR A 91 16.23 2.70 1.41
CA THR A 91 17.46 3.24 0.84
C THR A 91 17.82 2.48 -0.44
N GLY A 92 18.56 3.12 -1.34
CA GLY A 92 18.97 2.53 -2.62
C GLY A 92 17.78 2.04 -3.45
N SER A 93 17.91 0.88 -4.06
CA SER A 93 16.88 0.25 -4.91
C SER A 93 15.82 -0.55 -4.13
N ARG A 94 15.87 -0.58 -2.80
CA ARG A 94 14.97 -1.41 -1.97
C ARG A 94 13.49 -1.13 -2.25
N GLY A 95 13.11 0.13 -2.40
CA GLY A 95 11.72 0.49 -2.67
C GLY A 95 11.18 -0.06 -3.99
N LEU A 96 12.03 -0.22 -5.01
CA LEU A 96 11.63 -0.83 -6.29
C LEU A 96 11.34 -2.32 -6.10
N THR A 97 12.20 -3.03 -5.37
CA THR A 97 11.97 -4.42 -4.98
C THR A 97 10.67 -4.59 -4.19
N ASP A 98 10.44 -3.73 -3.20
CA ASP A 98 9.22 -3.76 -2.37
C ASP A 98 7.94 -3.57 -3.21
N ILE A 99 7.95 -2.61 -4.15
CA ILE A 99 6.81 -2.38 -5.05
C ILE A 99 6.58 -3.62 -5.92
N ARG A 100 7.63 -4.16 -6.53
CA ARG A 100 7.55 -5.35 -7.39
C ARG A 100 6.97 -6.54 -6.65
N GLU A 101 7.46 -6.83 -5.44
CA GLU A 101 6.95 -7.94 -4.63
C GLU A 101 5.49 -7.73 -4.23
N PHE A 102 5.14 -6.52 -3.79
CA PHE A 102 3.78 -6.15 -3.43
C PHE A 102 2.80 -6.37 -4.58
N ILE A 103 3.11 -5.84 -5.78
CA ILE A 103 2.24 -5.98 -6.96
C ILE A 103 2.15 -7.45 -7.41
N ASN A 104 3.25 -8.21 -7.36
CA ASN A 104 3.24 -9.64 -7.71
C ASN A 104 2.39 -10.49 -6.77
N GLU A 105 2.35 -10.18 -5.47
CA GLU A 105 1.42 -10.81 -4.53
C GLU A 105 -0.05 -10.45 -4.84
N ARG A 106 -0.32 -9.19 -5.23
CA ARG A 106 -1.66 -8.78 -5.65
C ARG A 106 -2.11 -9.51 -6.92
N TRP A 107 -1.25 -9.57 -7.93
CA TRP A 107 -1.49 -10.26 -9.19
C TRP A 107 -1.81 -11.75 -8.99
N ARG A 108 -1.07 -12.44 -8.10
CA ARG A 108 -1.33 -13.84 -7.78
C ARG A 108 -2.75 -14.11 -7.31
N GLY A 109 -3.34 -13.19 -6.54
CA GLY A 109 -4.73 -13.29 -6.09
C GLY A 109 -5.76 -12.92 -7.16
N GLN A 110 -5.42 -12.00 -8.06
CA GLN A 110 -6.34 -11.49 -9.09
C GLN A 110 -6.40 -12.37 -10.34
N ARG A 111 -5.30 -13.04 -10.72
CA ARG A 111 -5.18 -13.73 -12.01
C ARG A 111 -6.30 -14.73 -12.30
N CYS A 112 -6.87 -15.35 -11.27
CA CYS A 112 -7.96 -16.32 -11.38
C CYS A 112 -9.33 -15.66 -11.66
N LEU A 113 -9.42 -14.34 -11.59
CA LEU A 113 -10.62 -13.53 -11.71
C LEU A 113 -10.57 -12.59 -12.93
N LEU A 114 -9.62 -12.77 -13.86
CA LEU A 114 -9.42 -11.90 -15.02
C LEU A 114 -10.45 -12.13 -16.11
N TRP A 115 -11.66 -11.67 -15.86
CA TRP A 115 -12.74 -11.60 -16.84
C TRP A 115 -13.50 -10.29 -16.64
N ASP A 116 -13.94 -9.66 -17.72
CA ASP A 116 -14.68 -8.39 -17.68
C ASP A 116 -13.92 -7.26 -16.96
N MET A 117 -14.53 -6.58 -15.98
CA MET A 117 -13.98 -5.41 -15.28
C MET A 117 -12.57 -5.62 -14.69
N PRO A 118 -12.26 -6.74 -13.99
CA PRO A 118 -10.89 -7.08 -13.57
C PRO A 118 -9.82 -7.02 -14.67
N VAL A 119 -10.17 -7.28 -15.94
CA VAL A 119 -9.20 -7.18 -17.06
C VAL A 119 -8.83 -5.72 -17.29
N ILE A 120 -9.82 -4.83 -17.33
CA ILE A 120 -9.59 -3.38 -17.48
C ILE A 120 -8.70 -2.85 -16.36
N GLN A 121 -8.93 -3.33 -15.14
CA GLN A 121 -8.10 -2.97 -14.00
C GLN A 121 -6.66 -3.49 -14.16
N ALA A 122 -6.47 -4.74 -14.58
CA ALA A 122 -5.15 -5.30 -14.84
C ALA A 122 -4.38 -4.53 -15.92
N GLU A 123 -5.04 -4.12 -17.01
CA GLU A 123 -4.44 -3.27 -18.05
C GLU A 123 -3.99 -1.92 -17.49
N LEU A 124 -4.77 -1.29 -16.60
CA LEU A 124 -4.33 -0.07 -15.92
C LEU A 124 -3.11 -0.33 -15.00
N GLN A 125 -3.08 -1.47 -14.31
CA GLN A 125 -1.94 -1.82 -13.45
C GLN A 125 -0.67 -2.04 -14.29
N GLU A 126 -0.78 -2.69 -15.44
CA GLU A 126 0.30 -2.90 -16.40
C GLU A 126 0.79 -1.55 -16.95
N ALA A 127 -0.11 -0.70 -17.44
CA ALA A 127 0.27 0.59 -18.01
C ALA A 127 0.98 1.48 -17.00
N MET A 128 0.58 1.43 -15.73
CA MET A 128 1.23 2.18 -14.66
C MET A 128 2.59 1.59 -14.28
N HIS A 129 2.66 0.30 -13.96
CA HIS A 129 3.88 -0.30 -13.41
C HIS A 129 4.92 -0.62 -14.48
N CYS A 130 4.50 -1.13 -15.63
CA CYS A 130 5.40 -1.46 -16.71
C CYS A 130 5.57 -0.26 -17.65
N GLY A 131 4.47 0.25 -18.19
CA GLY A 131 4.50 1.32 -19.19
C GLY A 131 5.10 2.64 -18.70
N LEU A 132 4.65 3.13 -17.53
CA LEU A 132 5.08 4.44 -17.00
C LEU A 132 6.33 4.33 -16.11
N PHE A 133 6.37 3.33 -15.22
CA PHE A 133 7.46 3.22 -14.24
C PHE A 133 8.60 2.29 -14.67
N GLY A 134 8.43 1.48 -15.72
CA GLY A 134 9.49 0.57 -16.19
C GLY A 134 9.88 -0.51 -15.18
N LEU A 135 8.97 -0.90 -14.28
CA LEU A 135 9.26 -1.83 -13.17
C LEU A 135 9.66 -3.23 -13.65
N GLU A 136 9.29 -3.61 -14.87
CA GLU A 136 9.70 -4.84 -15.55
C GLU A 136 11.17 -4.84 -15.98
N LEU A 137 11.81 -3.67 -16.06
CA LEU A 137 13.23 -3.52 -16.42
C LEU A 137 14.16 -3.68 -15.21
N GLU A 138 13.61 -3.59 -13.99
CA GLU A 138 14.33 -3.77 -12.74
C GLU A 138 14.55 -5.27 -12.45
N GLN A 139 15.80 -5.73 -12.62
CA GLN A 139 16.22 -7.13 -12.39
C GLN A 139 16.67 -7.37 -10.94
#